data_AF-A0A9Q5ZET7-F1
#
_entry.id   AF-A0A9Q5ZET7-F1
#
_cell.length_a   1.000
_cell.length_b   1.000
_cell.length_c   1.000
_cell.angle_alpha   90.00
_cell.angle_beta   90.00
_cell.angle_gamma   90.00
#
_symmetry.space_group_name_H-M   'P 1'
#
loop_
_entity.id
_entity.type
_entity.pdbx_description
1 polymer ?
#
loop_
_entity_poly.entity_id
_entity_poly.type
_entity_poly.pdbx_seq_one_letter_code
_entity_poly.pdbx_strand_id
1 'polypeptide(L)'
;MEDEILITCALRFDGHKYQQQTGFDAKKAIDSFFSNQQWGLRPLELLATFFLLQRSLYKYDLQYEPKDSNFRKVFRSLFFECVDLDIPEEYQQKEYVQAWDSQYKPDLENVKNIVKTNY
;
A
#
# COMPACT_ATOMS: atom_id res chain seq x y z
N MET A 1 -11.91 6.44 8.36
CA MET A 1 -11.34 5.35 9.19
C MET A 1 -10.58 4.32 8.36
N GLU A 2 -11.23 3.40 7.62
CA GLU A 2 -10.50 2.39 6.81
C GLU A 2 -9.55 3.05 5.78
N ASP A 3 -10.07 3.97 4.97
CA ASP A 3 -9.28 4.63 3.93
C ASP A 3 -8.06 5.36 4.52
N GLU A 4 -8.19 6.00 5.69
CA GLU A 4 -7.09 6.70 6.36
C GLU A 4 -6.00 5.73 6.82
N ILE A 5 -6.37 4.55 7.34
CA ILE A 5 -5.44 3.48 7.69
C ILE A 5 -4.66 3.04 6.46
N LEU A 6 -5.38 2.69 5.37
CA LEU A 6 -4.75 2.19 4.15
C LEU A 6 -3.83 3.23 3.51
N ILE A 7 -4.30 4.48 3.41
CA ILE A 7 -3.55 5.60 2.85
C ILE A 7 -2.29 5.85 3.67
N THR A 8 -2.42 6.00 4.99
CA THR A 8 -1.26 6.29 5.87
C THR A 8 -0.26 5.15 5.82
N CYS A 9 -0.73 3.90 5.85
CA CYS A 9 0.14 2.73 5.78
C CYS A 9 0.97 2.70 4.49
N ALA A 10 0.33 2.93 3.34
CA ALA A 10 0.99 2.93 2.03
C ALA A 10 1.97 4.10 1.88
N LEU A 11 1.60 5.28 2.40
CA LEU A 11 2.40 6.49 2.27
C LEU A 11 3.64 6.54 3.17
N ARG A 12 3.81 5.58 4.10
CA ARG A 12 5.08 5.42 4.84
C ARG A 12 6.28 5.18 3.93
N PHE A 13 6.05 4.62 2.74
CA PHE A 13 7.09 4.26 1.77
C PHE A 13 7.14 5.26 0.61
N ASP A 14 8.34 5.68 0.21
CA ASP A 14 8.57 6.48 -1.00
C ASP A 14 8.73 5.57 -2.23
N GLY A 15 7.60 5.17 -2.82
CA GLY A 15 7.59 4.35 -4.02
C GLY A 15 8.16 5.05 -5.25
N HIS A 16 8.09 6.38 -5.32
CA HIS A 16 8.68 7.12 -6.45
C HIS A 16 10.21 7.05 -6.41
N LYS A 17 10.81 7.27 -5.23
CA LYS A 17 12.26 7.15 -5.05
C LYS A 17 12.74 5.73 -5.35
N TYR A 18 12.04 4.72 -4.82
CA TYR A 18 12.38 3.32 -5.08
C TYR A 18 12.35 2.97 -6.57
N GLN A 19 11.28 3.38 -7.28
CA GLN A 19 11.15 3.15 -8.72
C GLN A 19 12.26 3.84 -9.52
N GLN A 20 12.62 5.09 -9.18
CA GLN A 20 13.69 5.82 -9.85
C GLN A 20 15.05 5.15 -9.69
N GLN A 21 15.34 4.57 -8.52
CA GLN A 21 16.64 3.96 -8.24
C GLN A 21 16.77 2.53 -8.77
N THR A 22 15.67 1.77 -8.79
CA THR A 22 15.70 0.34 -9.13
C THR A 22 15.16 0.02 -10.51
N GLY A 23 14.41 0.94 -11.13
CA GLY A 23 13.67 0.68 -12.36
C GLY A 23 12.47 -0.26 -12.18
N PHE A 24 12.06 -0.55 -10.94
CA PHE A 24 10.91 -1.43 -10.67
C PHE A 24 9.61 -0.84 -11.25
N ASP A 25 8.87 -1.66 -12.00
CA ASP A 25 7.60 -1.27 -12.61
C ASP A 25 6.40 -1.83 -11.82
N ALA A 26 5.94 -1.05 -10.86
CA ALA A 26 4.79 -1.39 -10.03
C ALA A 26 3.48 -1.51 -10.84
N LYS A 27 3.33 -0.79 -11.96
CA LYS A 27 2.15 -0.92 -12.81
C LYS A 27 2.11 -2.31 -13.45
N LYS A 28 3.24 -2.75 -14.01
CA LYS A 28 3.37 -4.10 -14.56
C LYS A 28 3.16 -5.18 -13.49
N ALA A 29 3.57 -4.93 -12.26
CA ALA A 29 3.32 -5.85 -11.14
C ALA A 29 1.82 -5.98 -10.82
N ILE A 30 1.07 -4.88 -10.82
CA ILE A 30 -0.39 -4.87 -10.63
C ILE A 30 -1.08 -5.63 -11.78
N ASP A 31 -0.70 -5.37 -13.03
CA ASP A 31 -1.27 -6.07 -14.20
C ASP A 31 -0.98 -7.58 -14.14
N SER A 32 0.21 -7.96 -13.67
CA SER A 32 0.59 -9.35 -13.46
C SER A 32 -0.23 -10.02 -12.36
N PHE A 33 -0.53 -9.29 -11.26
CA PHE A 33 -1.39 -9.79 -10.20
C PHE A 33 -2.82 -10.04 -10.73
N PHE A 34 -3.39 -9.13 -11.52
CA PHE A 34 -4.73 -9.37 -12.08
C PHE A 34 -4.79 -10.61 -12.97
N SER A 35 -3.69 -10.93 -13.65
CA SER A 35 -3.60 -12.11 -14.51
C SER A 35 -3.37 -13.41 -13.72
N ASN A 36 -2.51 -13.37 -12.70
CA ASN A 36 -1.99 -14.57 -12.04
C ASN A 36 -2.46 -14.78 -10.59
N GLN A 37 -3.12 -13.78 -10.01
CA GLN A 37 -3.60 -13.75 -8.61
C GLN A 37 -2.50 -14.00 -7.56
N GLN A 38 -1.25 -13.70 -7.91
CA GLN A 38 -0.08 -13.87 -7.06
C GLN A 38 0.88 -12.70 -7.27
N TRP A 39 1.45 -12.18 -6.18
CA TRP A 39 2.42 -11.09 -6.26
C TRP A 39 3.78 -11.58 -6.75
N GLY A 40 4.35 -12.61 -6.12
CA GLY A 40 5.72 -13.05 -6.42
C GLY A 40 6.76 -11.94 -6.26
N LEU A 41 6.46 -10.93 -5.44
CA LEU A 41 7.25 -9.72 -5.25
C LEU A 41 8.11 -9.81 -3.99
N ARG A 42 9.24 -9.11 -4.00
CA ARG A 42 10.07 -8.88 -2.80
C ARG A 42 9.39 -7.86 -1.87
N PRO A 43 9.74 -7.82 -0.57
CA PRO A 43 9.11 -6.90 0.39
C PRO A 43 9.06 -5.43 -0.05
N LEU A 44 10.15 -4.89 -0.59
CA LEU A 44 10.20 -3.49 -1.07
C LEU A 44 9.36 -3.28 -2.34
N GLU A 45 9.22 -4.30 -3.17
CA GLU A 45 8.37 -4.26 -4.38
C GLU A 45 6.88 -4.31 -4.01
N LEU A 46 6.51 -5.05 -2.96
CA LEU A 46 5.16 -5.01 -2.37
C LEU A 46 4.84 -3.60 -1.87
N LEU A 47 5.74 -3.00 -1.08
CA LEU A 47 5.58 -1.63 -0.57
C LEU A 47 5.50 -0.59 -1.70
N ALA A 48 6.35 -0.71 -2.73
CA ALA A 48 6.31 0.18 -3.90
C ALA A 48 5.00 0.04 -4.68
N THR A 49 4.52 -1.19 -4.84
CA THR A 49 3.23 -1.49 -5.49
C THR A 49 2.07 -0.92 -4.68
N PHE A 50 2.10 -1.08 -3.36
CA PHE A 50 1.09 -0.55 -2.45
C PHE A 50 1.03 0.98 -2.48
N PHE A 51 2.20 1.63 -2.45
CA PHE A 51 2.31 3.08 -2.63
C PHE A 51 1.72 3.52 -3.98
N LEU A 52 2.14 2.91 -5.10
CA LEU A 52 1.68 3.35 -6.41
C LEU A 52 0.15 3.21 -6.55
N LEU A 53 -0.42 2.10 -6.06
CA LEU A 53 -1.86 1.90 -6.10
C LEU A 53 -2.61 2.92 -5.24
N GLN A 54 -2.06 3.33 -4.08
CA GLN A 54 -2.58 4.46 -3.31
C GLN A 54 -2.62 5.73 -4.15
N ARG A 55 -1.53 6.04 -4.86
CA ARG A 55 -1.47 7.25 -5.72
C ARG A 55 -2.51 7.20 -6.84
N SER A 56 -2.66 6.05 -7.49
CA SER A 56 -3.66 5.87 -8.54
C SER A 56 -5.08 6.06 -8.00
N LEU A 57 -5.43 5.45 -6.87
CA LEU A 57 -6.78 5.48 -6.30
C LEU A 57 -7.18 6.83 -5.69
N TYR A 58 -6.22 7.63 -5.21
CA TYR A 58 -6.53 8.85 -4.42
C TYR A 58 -6.00 10.16 -5.03
N LYS A 59 -5.17 10.10 -6.06
CA LYS A 59 -4.59 11.31 -6.68
C LYS A 59 -4.65 11.32 -8.20
N TYR A 60 -4.66 10.16 -8.84
CA TYR A 60 -4.50 10.05 -10.29
C TYR A 60 -5.64 9.22 -10.91
N ASP A 61 -5.27 8.28 -11.77
CA ASP A 61 -6.09 7.65 -12.81
C ASP A 61 -7.33 6.88 -12.32
N LEU A 62 -7.40 6.54 -11.03
CA LEU A 62 -8.43 5.67 -10.46
C LEU A 62 -9.29 6.37 -9.38
N GLN A 63 -9.29 7.69 -9.31
CA GLN A 63 -10.02 8.45 -8.28
C GLN A 63 -11.55 8.24 -8.27
N TYR A 64 -12.12 7.82 -9.41
CA TYR A 64 -13.55 7.52 -9.56
C TYR A 64 -13.86 6.03 -9.51
N GLU A 65 -12.88 5.18 -9.17
CA GLU A 65 -13.08 3.74 -9.07
C GLU A 65 -14.13 3.40 -7.99
N PRO A 66 -15.15 2.58 -8.33
CA PRO A 66 -16.15 2.11 -7.39
C PRO A 66 -15.53 1.47 -6.14
N LYS A 67 -16.24 1.56 -5.01
CA LYS A 67 -15.75 1.05 -3.71
C LYS A 67 -15.52 -0.47 -3.67
N ASP A 68 -16.22 -1.19 -4.53
CA ASP A 68 -16.21 -2.65 -4.69
C ASP A 68 -15.31 -3.12 -5.84
N SER A 69 -14.57 -2.21 -6.49
CA SER A 69 -13.75 -2.55 -7.64
C SER A 69 -12.57 -3.46 -7.27
N ASN A 70 -12.08 -4.18 -8.27
CA ASN A 70 -10.96 -5.11 -8.09
C ASN A 70 -9.69 -4.37 -7.64
N PHE A 71 -9.46 -3.13 -8.07
CA PHE A 71 -8.33 -2.32 -7.60
C PHE A 71 -8.39 -2.05 -6.10
N ARG A 72 -9.57 -1.79 -5.54
CA ARG A 72 -9.71 -1.58 -4.09
C ARG A 72 -9.55 -2.88 -3.29
N LYS A 73 -10.00 -4.02 -3.83
CA LYS A 73 -9.75 -5.34 -3.23
C LYS A 73 -8.25 -5.67 -3.19
N VAL A 74 -7.55 -5.40 -4.30
CA VAL A 74 -6.09 -5.54 -4.40
C VAL A 74 -5.38 -4.61 -3.42
N PHE A 75 -5.84 -3.36 -3.29
CA PHE A 75 -5.29 -2.40 -2.34
C PHE A 75 -5.41 -2.87 -0.89
N ARG A 76 -6.56 -3.42 -0.49
CA ARG A 76 -6.75 -4.04 0.83
C ARG A 76 -5.89 -5.29 1.03
N SER A 77 -5.73 -6.12 0.00
CA SER A 77 -4.83 -7.28 0.08
C SER A 77 -3.39 -6.86 0.32
N LEU A 78 -2.89 -5.85 -0.40
CA LEU A 78 -1.53 -5.32 -0.23
C LEU A 78 -1.28 -4.77 1.17
N PHE A 79 -2.30 -4.21 1.81
CA PHE A 79 -2.18 -3.78 3.20
C PHE A 79 -1.74 -4.94 4.10
N PHE A 80 -2.37 -6.12 4.00
CA PHE A 80 -1.99 -7.26 4.83
C PHE A 80 -0.59 -7.81 4.50
N GLU A 81 -0.13 -7.67 3.26
CA GLU A 81 1.24 -8.03 2.86
C GLU A 81 2.29 -7.01 3.38
N CYS A 82 1.89 -5.76 3.61
CA CYS A 82 2.81 -4.65 3.88
C CYS A 82 2.78 -4.11 5.32
N VAL A 83 1.71 -4.37 6.07
CA VAL A 83 1.43 -3.71 7.34
C VAL A 83 2.54 -3.95 8.38
N ASP A 84 3.09 -5.17 8.42
CA ASP A 84 4.14 -5.59 9.35
C ASP A 84 5.56 -5.40 8.78
N LEU A 85 5.70 -4.91 7.55
CA LEU A 85 7.01 -4.71 6.93
C LEU A 85 7.72 -3.48 7.50
N ASP A 86 9.00 -3.66 7.81
CA ASP A 86 9.92 -2.57 8.09
C ASP A 86 10.30 -1.85 6.81
N ILE A 87 10.31 -0.51 6.87
CA ILE A 87 10.67 0.33 5.75
C ILE A 87 12.10 0.85 5.96
N PRO A 88 13.04 0.60 5.03
CA PRO A 88 14.38 1.14 5.13
C PRO A 88 14.36 2.67 5.20
N GLU A 89 15.21 3.26 6.05
CA GLU A 89 15.22 4.71 6.32
C GLU A 89 15.31 5.56 5.05
N GLU A 90 16.07 5.10 4.04
CA GLU A 90 16.21 5.81 2.78
C GLU A 90 14.90 5.95 1.99
N TYR A 91 13.92 5.07 2.20
CA TYR A 91 12.61 5.10 1.54
C TYR A 91 11.49 5.53 2.49
N GLN A 92 11.80 5.95 3.72
CA GLN A 92 10.77 6.40 4.65
C GLN A 92 10.28 7.80 4.29
N GLN A 93 8.96 7.97 4.28
CA GLN A 93 8.34 9.28 4.37
C GLN A 93 8.06 9.59 5.85
N LYS A 94 8.96 10.38 6.47
CA LYS A 94 8.99 10.58 7.93
C LYS A 94 7.66 10.98 8.54
N GLU A 95 6.91 11.87 7.88
CA GLU A 95 5.59 12.33 8.34
C GLU A 95 4.61 11.16 8.49
N TYR A 96 4.51 10.28 7.48
CA TYR A 96 3.59 9.15 7.50
C TYR A 96 4.07 8.02 8.41
N VAL A 97 5.38 7.82 8.55
CA VAL A 97 5.93 6.89 9.54
C VAL A 97 5.57 7.33 10.96
N GLN A 98 5.74 8.62 11.28
CA GLN A 98 5.37 9.17 12.58
C GLN A 98 3.87 9.09 12.85
N ALA A 99 3.04 9.43 11.86
CA ALA A 99 1.60 9.31 11.97
C ALA A 99 1.17 7.85 12.21
N TRP A 100 1.77 6.91 11.46
CA TRP A 100 1.50 5.48 11.63
C TRP A 100 1.88 4.96 13.00
N ASP A 101 3.10 5.26 13.45
CA ASP A 101 3.64 4.78 14.72
C ASP A 101 2.89 5.34 15.93
N SER A 102 2.33 6.55 15.82
CA SER A 102 1.56 7.18 16.90
C SER A 102 0.08 6.78 16.92
N GLN A 103 -0.55 6.62 15.75
CA GLN A 103 -2.01 6.47 15.66
C GLN A 103 -2.48 5.03 15.45
N TYR A 104 -1.73 4.22 14.71
CA TYR A 104 -2.22 2.92 14.21
C TYR A 104 -1.40 1.74 14.73
N LYS A 105 -0.07 1.86 14.74
CA LYS A 105 0.82 0.79 15.21
C LYS A 105 0.58 0.32 16.65
N PRO A 106 0.20 1.18 17.63
CA PRO A 106 -0.01 0.74 19.01
C PRO A 106 -1.14 -0.29 19.18
N ASP A 107 -2.12 -0.31 18.27
CA ASP A 107 -3.28 -1.21 18.31
C ASP A 107 -3.45 -1.93 16.97
N LEU A 108 -2.36 -2.52 16.49
CA LEU A 108 -2.27 -3.05 15.12
C LEU A 108 -3.29 -4.16 14.82
N GLU A 109 -3.63 -4.97 15.83
CA GLU A 109 -4.62 -6.03 15.68
C GLU A 109 -6.03 -5.47 15.41
N ASN A 110 -6.43 -4.42 16.12
CA ASN A 110 -7.69 -3.72 15.87
C ASN A 110 -7.69 -3.06 14.48
N VAL A 111 -6.56 -2.44 14.09
CA VAL A 111 -6.40 -1.85 12.75
C VAL A 111 -6.58 -2.92 11.66
N LYS A 112 -5.96 -4.09 11.80
CA LYS A 112 -6.15 -5.24 10.89
C LYS A 112 -7.61 -5.69 10.85
N ASN A 113 -8.30 -5.73 12.00
CA ASN A 113 -9.72 -6.09 12.07
C ASN A 113 -10.64 -5.08 11.37
N ILE A 114 -10.36 -3.78 11.49
CA ILE A 114 -11.11 -2.73 10.78
C ILE A 114 -11.02 -2.93 9.27
N VAL A 115 -9.83 -3.20 8.74
CA VAL A 115 -9.64 -3.44 7.29
C VAL A 115 -10.31 -4.76 6.88
N LYS A 116 -10.19 -5.82 7.70
CA LYS A 116 -10.76 -7.14 7.40
C LYS A 116 -12.29 -7.16 7.38
N THR A 117 -12.95 -6.38 8.24
CA THR A 117 -14.41 -6.33 8.31
C THR A 117 -15.05 -5.71 7.05
N ASN A 118 -14.25 -4.95 6.29
CA ASN A 118 -14.67 -4.29 5.06
C ASN A 118 -14.12 -5.00 3.78
N TYR A 119 -13.56 -6.20 3.93
CA TYR A 119 -12.99 -7.02 2.85
C TYR A 119 -14.02 -7.95 2.21
#